data_AF-A0A4Q1SD36-F1
#
_entry.id   AF-A0A4Q1SD36-F1
#
_cell.length_a   1.000
_cell.length_b   1.000
_cell.length_c   1.000
_cell.angle_alpha   90.00
_cell.angle_beta   90.00
_cell.angle_gamma   90.00
#
_symmetry.space_group_name_H-M   'P 1'
#
loop_
_entity.id
_entity.type
_entity.pdbx_description
1 polymer ?
#
loop_
_entity_poly.entity_id
_entity_poly.type
_entity_poly.pdbx_seq_one_letter_code
_entity_poly.pdbx_strand_id
1 'polypeptide(L)'
;MTTDMFAHLTEEELHDALIDLNSAETARHLALCAMCRSKLEVFQADMEAFNTASLAWSEARSITTPMIELPRRKQHGLFPGAAWTLATLMLVTGIVTLRYDHLSLRRAHVGNTAAQDNDSQIAQDNDLLQAVDSAINADDVSPMREYNVPTGHQPHAGNDRSTY
;
A
#
# COMPACT_ATOMS: atom_id res chain seq x y z
N MET A 1 2.60 -31.59 14.83
CA MET A 1 1.34 -31.66 14.08
C MET A 1 1.58 -32.69 13.00
N THR A 2 1.07 -33.91 13.18
CA THR A 2 1.28 -34.99 12.22
C THR A 2 0.21 -34.88 11.16
N THR A 3 0.61 -34.52 9.95
CA THR A 3 -0.28 -34.44 8.79
C THR A 3 -0.80 -35.85 8.52
N ASP A 4 -2.11 -36.03 8.67
CA ASP A 4 -2.79 -37.30 8.38
C ASP A 4 -2.43 -37.69 6.94
N MET A 5 -1.84 -38.87 6.70
CA MET A 5 -1.26 -39.21 5.40
C MET A 5 -2.30 -39.28 4.24
N PHE A 6 -3.59 -39.21 4.57
CA PHE A 6 -4.71 -39.13 3.63
C PHE A 6 -5.27 -37.72 3.45
N ALA A 7 -4.84 -36.76 4.25
CA ALA A 7 -5.20 -35.35 4.09
C ALA A 7 -4.29 -34.71 3.05
N HIS A 8 -4.87 -33.89 2.18
CA HIS A 8 -4.11 -33.05 1.25
C HIS A 8 -3.34 -31.96 2.01
N LEU A 9 -2.24 -31.49 1.41
CA LEU A 9 -1.56 -30.29 1.89
C LEU A 9 -2.55 -29.14 2.01
N THR A 10 -2.37 -28.32 3.04
CA THR A 10 -3.13 -27.08 3.17
C THR A 10 -2.72 -26.12 2.05
N GLU A 11 -3.52 -25.09 1.83
CA GLU A 11 -3.23 -24.10 0.79
C GLU A 11 -1.93 -23.34 1.12
N GLU A 12 -1.68 -23.07 2.40
CA GLU A 12 -0.45 -22.44 2.89
C GLU A 12 0.78 -23.31 2.60
N GLU A 13 0.71 -24.61 2.88
CA GLU A 13 1.80 -25.55 2.58
C GLU A 13 2.05 -25.70 1.07
N LEU A 14 1.00 -25.58 0.25
CA LEU A 14 1.11 -25.56 -1.20
C LEU A 14 1.79 -24.26 -1.68
N HIS A 15 1.43 -23.12 -1.11
CA HIS A 15 2.07 -21.83 -1.39
C HIS A 15 3.55 -21.83 -1.00
N ASP A 16 3.90 -22.35 0.17
CA ASP A 16 5.29 -22.50 0.60
C ASP A 16 6.08 -23.37 -0.38
N ALA A 17 5.47 -24.42 -0.92
CA ALA A 17 6.09 -25.24 -1.96
C ALA A 17 6.28 -24.51 -3.29
N LEU A 18 5.42 -23.56 -3.64
CA LEU A 18 5.54 -22.76 -4.86
C LEU A 18 6.71 -21.75 -4.80
N ILE A 19 7.04 -21.26 -3.60
CA ILE A 19 8.15 -20.32 -3.37
C ILE A 19 9.45 -21.00 -2.92
N ASP A 20 9.55 -22.32 -3.10
CA ASP A 20 10.71 -23.15 -2.71
C ASP A 20 11.06 -23.08 -1.21
N LEU A 21 10.05 -22.84 -0.35
CA LEU A 21 10.14 -22.90 1.10
C LEU A 21 9.53 -24.20 1.65
N ASN A 22 9.47 -25.25 0.84
CA ASN A 22 8.90 -26.52 1.27
C ASN A 22 9.72 -27.20 2.37
N SER A 23 9.02 -27.87 3.29
CA SER A 23 9.64 -28.78 4.24
C SER A 23 9.92 -30.13 3.57
N ALA A 24 10.81 -30.93 4.17
CA ALA A 24 11.05 -32.29 3.69
C ALA A 24 9.77 -33.17 3.69
N GLU A 25 8.82 -32.87 4.58
CA GLU A 25 7.53 -33.56 4.66
C GLU A 25 6.61 -33.18 3.50
N THR A 26 6.50 -31.90 3.16
CA THR A 26 5.68 -31.45 2.03
C THR A 26 6.26 -31.93 0.70
N ALA A 27 7.58 -31.93 0.54
CA ALA A 27 8.26 -32.54 -0.61
C ALA A 27 7.96 -34.04 -0.74
N ARG A 28 8.00 -34.79 0.36
CA ARG A 28 7.62 -36.22 0.38
C ARG A 28 6.14 -36.41 0.04
N HIS A 29 5.26 -35.53 0.51
CA HIS A 29 3.84 -35.59 0.18
C HIS A 29 3.59 -35.35 -1.31
N LEU A 30 4.22 -34.33 -1.91
CA LEU A 30 4.12 -34.05 -3.35
C LEU A 30 4.62 -35.20 -4.22
N ALA A 31 5.59 -35.99 -3.74
CA ALA A 31 6.05 -37.20 -4.41
C ALA A 31 5.01 -38.34 -4.42
N LEU A 32 4.12 -38.39 -3.41
CA LEU A 32 3.12 -39.45 -3.24
C LEU A 32 1.71 -39.06 -3.68
N CYS A 33 1.33 -37.79 -3.56
CA CYS A 33 -0.03 -37.32 -3.81
C CYS A 33 -0.17 -36.65 -5.19
N ALA A 34 -0.80 -37.36 -6.13
CA ALA A 34 -1.00 -36.87 -7.49
C ALA A 34 -1.90 -35.63 -7.57
N MET A 35 -2.87 -35.48 -6.67
CA MET A 35 -3.78 -34.32 -6.70
C MET A 35 -3.08 -33.03 -6.27
N CYS A 36 -2.30 -33.06 -5.19
CA CYS A 36 -1.53 -31.88 -4.77
C CYS A 36 -0.50 -31.48 -5.82
N ARG A 37 0.14 -32.47 -6.47
CA ARG A 37 1.04 -32.22 -7.60
C ARG A 37 0.31 -31.57 -8.79
N SER A 38 -0.85 -32.09 -9.17
CA SER A 38 -1.64 -31.54 -10.27
C SER A 38 -2.04 -30.09 -10.01
N LYS A 39 -2.42 -29.73 -8.78
CA LYS A 39 -2.69 -28.32 -8.42
C LYS A 39 -1.48 -27.42 -8.63
N LEU A 40 -0.31 -27.88 -8.19
CA LEU A 40 0.95 -27.14 -8.31
C LEU A 40 1.38 -26.98 -9.78
N GLU A 41 1.21 -28.03 -10.59
CA GLU A 41 1.48 -27.99 -12.04
C GLU A 41 0.54 -27.03 -12.78
N VAL A 42 -0.76 -27.01 -12.45
CA VAL A 42 -1.73 -26.07 -13.04
C VAL A 42 -1.33 -24.62 -12.73
N PHE A 43 -1.01 -24.32 -11.48
CA PHE A 43 -0.58 -22.97 -11.09
C PHE A 43 0.71 -22.55 -11.80
N GLN A 44 1.69 -23.45 -11.91
CA GLN A 44 2.94 -23.17 -12.62
C GLN A 44 2.70 -22.87 -14.11
N ALA A 45 1.79 -23.62 -14.75
CA ALA A 45 1.41 -23.37 -16.14
C ALA A 45 0.75 -21.98 -16.32
N ASP A 46 -0.12 -21.58 -15.39
CA ASP A 46 -0.75 -20.26 -15.42
C ASP A 46 0.28 -19.13 -15.24
N MET A 47 1.25 -19.30 -14.34
CA MET A 47 2.36 -18.36 -14.15
C MET A 47 3.25 -18.25 -15.39
N GLU A 48 3.54 -19.37 -16.06
CA GLU A 48 4.30 -19.38 -17.30
C GLU A 48 3.54 -18.64 -18.43
N ALA A 49 2.24 -18.87 -18.56
CA ALA A 49 1.39 -18.18 -19.52
C ALA A 49 1.34 -16.66 -19.24
N PHE A 50 1.20 -16.26 -17.99
CA PHE A 50 1.23 -14.85 -17.59
C PHE A 50 2.58 -14.19 -17.89
N ASN A 51 3.69 -14.85 -17.56
CA ASN A 51 5.03 -14.35 -17.85
C ASN A 51 5.26 -14.18 -19.35
N THR A 52 4.84 -15.16 -20.14
CA THR A 52 4.92 -15.13 -21.61
C THR A 52 4.11 -13.96 -22.17
N ALA A 53 2.87 -13.79 -21.72
CA ALA A 53 2.01 -12.69 -22.16
C ALA A 53 2.58 -11.32 -21.76
N SER A 54 3.13 -11.20 -20.54
CA SER A 54 3.74 -9.96 -20.04
C SER A 54 4.97 -9.58 -20.83
N LEU A 55 5.84 -10.55 -21.14
CA LEU A 55 7.01 -10.35 -21.98
C LEU A 55 6.59 -9.93 -23.39
N ALA A 56 5.67 -10.66 -24.02
CA ALA A 56 5.16 -10.33 -25.35
C ALA A 56 4.54 -8.92 -25.40
N TRP A 57 3.79 -8.54 -24.36
CA TRP A 57 3.23 -7.19 -24.24
C TRP A 57 4.31 -6.12 -24.07
N SER A 58 5.36 -6.39 -23.29
CA SER A 58 6.47 -5.45 -23.09
C SER A 58 7.28 -5.25 -24.37
N GLU A 59 7.49 -6.32 -25.14
CA GLU A 59 8.20 -6.29 -26.42
C GLU A 59 7.38 -5.61 -27.52
N ALA A 60 6.07 -5.86 -27.57
CA ALA A 60 5.16 -5.18 -28.49
C ALA A 60 5.08 -3.67 -28.22
N ARG A 61 5.39 -3.23 -26.99
CA ARG A 61 5.54 -1.82 -26.63
C ARG A 61 6.95 -1.29 -26.83
N SER A 62 7.66 -1.75 -27.87
CA SER A 62 8.90 -1.13 -28.33
C SER A 62 8.68 0.38 -28.40
N ILE A 63 9.36 1.05 -27.48
CA ILE A 63 9.26 2.45 -27.11
C ILE A 63 8.97 3.34 -28.33
N THR A 64 7.69 3.62 -28.59
CA THR A 64 7.31 4.92 -29.12
C THR A 64 7.47 5.87 -27.95
N THR A 65 8.73 6.23 -27.63
CA THR A 65 8.94 7.48 -26.92
C THR A 65 8.31 8.51 -27.84
N PRO A 66 7.20 9.17 -27.46
CA PRO A 66 6.89 10.41 -28.13
C PRO A 66 8.16 11.23 -27.98
N MET A 67 8.80 11.56 -29.10
CA MET A 67 9.86 12.54 -29.12
C MET A 67 9.18 13.84 -28.73
N ILE A 68 9.02 14.04 -27.42
CA ILE A 68 8.60 15.31 -26.86
C ILE A 68 9.79 16.19 -27.15
N GLU A 69 9.72 16.92 -28.25
CA GLU A 69 10.60 18.04 -28.50
C GLU A 69 10.33 19.05 -27.39
N LEU A 70 11.01 18.89 -26.25
CA LEU A 70 10.99 19.89 -25.21
C LEU A 70 11.51 21.18 -25.86
N PRO A 71 10.77 22.29 -25.80
CA PRO A 71 11.26 23.55 -26.31
C PRO A 71 12.59 23.82 -25.62
N ARG A 72 13.66 23.94 -26.41
CA ARG A 72 15.04 24.17 -25.96
C ARG A 72 15.06 25.44 -25.11
N ARG A 73 14.85 25.27 -23.80
CA ARG A 73 14.82 26.37 -22.83
C ARG A 73 16.20 27.00 -22.88
N LYS A 74 16.28 28.23 -23.40
CA LYS A 74 17.50 29.02 -23.40
C LYS A 74 17.95 29.11 -21.94
N GLN A 75 18.97 28.32 -21.59
CA GLN A 75 19.62 28.40 -20.29
C GLN A 75 20.32 29.75 -20.23
N HIS A 76 19.61 30.77 -19.76
CA HIS A 76 20.25 31.98 -19.29
C HIS A 76 21.00 31.59 -18.02
N GLY A 77 22.32 31.51 -18.16
CA GLY A 77 23.22 31.11 -17.10
C GLY A 77 23.05 32.00 -15.88
N LEU A 78 22.62 31.38 -14.78
CA LEU A 78 23.11 31.75 -13.46
C LEU A 78 23.51 30.45 -12.76
N PHE A 79 24.80 30.42 -12.42
CA PHE A 79 25.58 29.38 -11.79
C PHE A 79 24.76 28.50 -10.81
N PRO A 80 24.39 27.25 -11.18
CA PRO A 80 23.61 26.37 -10.32
C PRO A 80 24.35 25.99 -9.02
N GLY A 81 25.67 26.17 -8.95
CA GLY A 81 26.45 25.92 -7.74
C GLY A 81 26.21 26.92 -6.60
N ALA A 82 25.85 28.18 -6.89
CA ALA A 82 25.71 29.21 -5.86
C ALA A 82 24.40 29.10 -5.06
N ALA A 83 23.36 28.50 -5.65
CA ALA A 83 22.08 28.32 -4.98
C ALA A 83 22.15 27.27 -3.85
N TRP A 84 22.91 26.19 -4.06
CA TRP A 84 23.05 25.12 -3.07
C TRP A 84 23.83 25.54 -1.82
N THR A 85 24.86 26.38 -1.97
CA THR A 85 25.67 26.84 -0.83
C THR A 85 24.89 27.73 0.13
N LEU A 86 23.90 28.49 -0.37
CA LEU A 86 23.09 29.40 0.44
C LEU A 86 22.04 28.63 1.26
N ALA A 87 21.46 27.57 0.67
CA ALA A 87 20.51 26.69 1.36
C ALA A 87 21.16 25.93 2.53
N THR A 88 22.39 25.41 2.34
CA THR A 88 23.10 24.71 3.41
C THR A 88 23.47 25.64 4.57
N LEU A 89 23.83 26.89 4.28
CA LEU A 89 24.17 27.87 5.31
C LEU A 89 22.96 28.23 6.18
N MET A 90 21.78 28.43 5.56
CA MET A 90 20.53 28.69 6.31
C MET A 90 20.08 27.50 7.16
N LEU A 91 20.28 26.27 6.68
CA LEU A 91 19.86 25.09 7.43
C LEU A 91 20.73 24.87 8.68
N VAL A 92 22.05 25.07 8.57
CA VAL A 92 22.97 24.94 9.72
C VAL A 92 22.71 26.02 10.77
N THR A 93 22.49 27.28 10.36
CA THR A 93 22.18 28.35 11.31
C THR A 93 20.83 28.14 11.99
N GLY A 94 19.81 27.68 11.27
CA GLY A 94 18.49 27.36 11.85
C GLY A 94 18.52 26.22 12.88
N ILE A 95 19.33 25.18 12.66
CA ILE A 95 19.47 24.07 13.64
C ILE A 95 20.15 24.55 14.92
N VAL A 96 21.15 25.44 14.82
CA VAL A 96 21.87 25.96 15.99
C VAL A 96 20.98 26.89 16.82
N THR A 97 20.20 27.76 16.20
CA THR A 97 19.27 28.66 16.93
C THR A 97 18.16 27.86 17.63
N LEU A 98 17.55 26.88 16.95
CA LEU A 98 16.55 26.00 17.55
C LEU A 98 17.09 25.20 18.74
N ARG A 99 18.34 24.73 18.66
CA ARG A 99 19.01 24.03 19.79
C ARG A 99 19.27 24.95 20.98
N TYR A 100 19.63 26.22 20.73
CA TYR A 100 19.88 27.18 21.81
C TYR A 100 18.58 27.59 22.53
N ASP A 101 17.50 27.79 21.78
CA ASP A 101 16.18 28.11 22.35
C ASP A 101 15.57 26.92 23.09
N HIS A 102 15.71 25.69 22.60
CA HIS A 102 15.25 24.52 23.35
C HIS A 102 16.01 24.33 24.67
N LEU A 103 17.32 24.64 24.73
CA LEU A 103 18.09 24.53 25.97
C LEU A 103 17.79 25.65 26.98
N SER A 104 17.46 26.86 26.51
CA SER A 104 17.04 27.96 27.38
C SER A 104 15.62 27.75 27.92
N LEU A 105 14.69 27.28 27.08
CA LEU A 105 13.31 26.95 27.46
C LEU A 105 13.25 25.77 28.43
N ARG A 106 14.04 24.70 28.22
CA ARG A 106 14.04 23.53 29.12
C ARG A 106 14.58 23.83 30.52
N ARG A 107 15.36 24.90 30.69
CA ARG A 107 15.81 25.36 32.01
C ARG A 107 14.77 26.28 32.69
N ALA A 108 13.89 26.92 31.92
CA ALA A 108 12.77 27.72 32.44
C ALA A 108 11.51 26.87 32.74
N HIS A 109 11.33 25.73 32.09
CA HIS A 109 10.08 24.94 32.11
C HIS A 109 10.03 23.81 33.15
N VAL A 110 10.97 23.74 34.10
CA VAL A 110 10.91 22.77 35.23
C VAL A 110 9.98 23.24 36.36
N GLY A 111 9.31 24.38 36.20
CA GLY A 111 8.20 24.81 37.06
C GLY A 111 6.96 25.16 36.25
N ASN A 112 5.85 24.45 36.49
CA ASN A 112 4.46 24.87 36.24
C ASN A 112 3.73 24.63 34.89
N THR A 113 4.03 23.62 34.08
CA THR A 113 3.31 23.44 32.77
C THR A 113 2.83 22.04 32.42
N ALA A 114 2.81 21.08 33.35
CA ALA A 114 2.35 19.73 33.04
C ALA A 114 0.82 19.60 32.84
N ALA A 115 0.02 20.60 33.21
CA ALA A 115 -1.45 20.49 33.18
C ALA A 115 -2.13 21.28 32.04
N GLN A 116 -1.47 22.30 31.48
CA GLN A 116 -2.10 23.21 30.53
C GLN A 116 -1.88 22.81 29.05
N ASP A 117 -0.87 21.97 28.78
CA ASP A 117 -0.49 21.52 27.43
C ASP A 117 -1.47 20.45 26.89
N ASN A 118 -2.05 19.63 27.78
CA ASN A 118 -2.92 18.51 27.40
C ASN A 118 -4.27 18.96 26.80
N ASP A 119 -4.92 19.97 27.37
CA ASP A 119 -6.29 20.33 26.94
C ASP A 119 -6.31 20.99 25.55
N SER A 120 -5.31 21.83 25.24
CA SER A 120 -5.16 22.41 23.91
C SER A 120 -4.75 21.37 22.87
N GLN A 121 -3.94 20.38 23.27
CA GLN A 121 -3.51 19.30 22.38
C GLN A 121 -4.66 18.35 22.05
N ILE A 122 -5.50 18.00 23.03
CA ILE A 122 -6.70 17.18 22.81
C ILE A 122 -7.70 17.89 21.89
N ALA A 123 -7.90 19.20 22.04
CA ALA A 123 -8.76 19.97 21.15
C ALA A 123 -8.24 19.98 19.71
N GLN A 124 -6.92 20.11 19.53
CA GLN A 124 -6.29 20.08 18.22
C GLN A 124 -6.38 18.69 17.56
N ASP A 125 -6.19 17.62 18.33
CA ASP A 125 -6.32 16.25 17.84
C ASP A 125 -7.77 15.94 17.41
N ASN A 126 -8.77 16.42 18.15
CA ASN A 126 -10.17 16.24 17.79
C ASN A 126 -10.53 16.98 16.48
N ASP A 127 -9.98 18.17 16.28
CA ASP A 127 -10.18 18.95 15.05
C ASP A 127 -9.55 18.22 13.83
N LEU A 128 -8.37 17.62 14.03
CA LEU A 128 -7.70 16.80 13.02
C LEU A 128 -8.52 15.56 12.65
N LEU A 129 -9.04 14.83 13.64
CA LEU A 129 -9.86 13.64 13.41
C LEU A 129 -11.17 13.98 12.68
N GLN A 130 -11.78 15.13 13.01
CA GLN A 130 -13.00 15.60 12.35
C GLN A 130 -12.73 16.02 10.90
N ALA A 131 -11.59 16.65 10.63
CA ALA A 131 -11.15 16.98 9.27
C ALA A 131 -10.93 15.71 8.43
N VAL A 132 -10.30 14.67 9.00
CA VAL A 132 -10.09 13.39 8.31
C VAL A 132 -11.42 12.70 8.02
N ASP A 133 -12.33 12.63 9.01
CA ASP A 133 -13.65 12.03 8.82
C ASP A 133 -14.44 12.76 7.72
N SER A 134 -14.38 14.10 7.69
CA SER A 134 -15.00 14.89 6.62
C SER A 134 -14.40 14.64 5.24
N ALA A 135 -13.09 14.38 5.14
CA ALA A 135 -12.42 14.10 3.88
C ALA A 135 -12.71 12.68 3.34
N ILE A 136 -12.91 11.71 4.24
CA ILE A 136 -13.30 10.33 3.88
C ILE A 136 -14.78 10.29 3.47
N ASN A 137 -15.64 11.04 4.17
CA ASN A 137 -17.07 11.06 3.91
C ASN A 137 -17.48 12.06 2.80
N ALA A 138 -16.59 12.95 2.36
CA ALA A 138 -16.81 13.83 1.23
C ALA A 138 -16.84 13.01 -0.08
N ASP A 139 -18.03 12.50 -0.38
CA ASP A 139 -18.52 12.18 -1.71
C ASP A 139 -17.55 11.37 -2.60
N ASP A 140 -17.35 10.11 -2.23
CA ASP A 140 -17.03 9.07 -3.22
C ASP A 140 -18.28 8.81 -4.08
N VAL A 141 -18.59 9.75 -4.97
CA VAL A 141 -19.50 9.51 -6.09
C VAL A 141 -18.75 8.57 -7.04
N SER A 142 -18.76 7.29 -6.71
CA SER A 142 -18.16 6.26 -7.52
C SER A 142 -18.74 6.36 -8.94
N PRO A 143 -17.91 6.55 -9.99
CA PRO A 143 -18.36 6.69 -11.38
C PRO A 143 -19.14 5.46 -11.88
N MET A 144 -19.14 4.37 -11.12
CA MET A 144 -19.93 3.17 -11.39
C MET A 144 -21.45 3.40 -11.44
N ARG A 145 -21.98 4.50 -10.88
CA ARG A 145 -23.41 4.84 -11.05
C ARG A 145 -23.77 5.43 -12.42
N GLU A 146 -22.80 5.93 -13.18
CA GLU A 146 -23.03 6.50 -14.52
C GLU A 146 -23.27 5.42 -15.58
N TYR A 147 -22.73 4.23 -15.35
CA TYR A 147 -23.05 3.04 -16.13
C TYR A 147 -24.14 2.30 -15.38
N ASN A 148 -25.39 2.30 -15.87
CA ASN A 148 -26.52 1.53 -15.34
C ASN A 148 -26.25 0.00 -15.35
N VAL A 149 -25.27 -0.46 -14.58
CA VAL A 149 -25.03 -1.88 -14.32
C VAL A 149 -26.18 -2.31 -13.43
N PRO A 150 -27.07 -3.21 -13.89
CA PRO A 150 -28.16 -3.69 -13.07
C PRO A 150 -27.54 -4.42 -11.88
N THR A 151 -27.55 -3.78 -10.72
CA THR A 151 -27.35 -4.48 -9.46
C THR A 151 -28.57 -5.36 -9.29
N GLY A 152 -28.45 -6.61 -9.75
CA GLY A 152 -29.41 -7.67 -9.52
C GLY A 152 -29.47 -8.01 -8.02
N HIS A 153 -30.02 -7.10 -7.22
CA HIS A 153 -30.46 -7.38 -5.87
C HIS A 153 -31.92 -7.80 -5.98
N GLN A 154 -32.10 -9.10 -6.19
CA GLN A 154 -33.39 -9.74 -6.08
C GLN A 154 -33.83 -9.62 -4.62
N PRO A 155 -34.92 -8.87 -4.31
CA PRO A 155 -35.43 -8.87 -2.96
C PRO A 155 -35.96 -10.28 -2.68
N HIS A 156 -35.35 -10.96 -1.71
CA HIS A 156 -35.95 -12.11 -1.09
C HIS A 156 -37.26 -11.65 -0.46
N ALA A 157 -38.36 -11.90 -1.17
CA ALA A 157 -39.70 -11.79 -0.64
C ALA A 157 -39.80 -12.77 0.54
N GLY A 158 -39.69 -12.22 1.74
CA GLY A 158 -40.10 -12.87 2.97
C GLY A 158 -41.57 -13.19 2.84
N ASN A 159 -41.85 -14.46 2.55
CA ASN A 159 -43.19 -15.01 2.50
C ASN A 159 -43.67 -15.21 3.94
N ASP A 160 -44.25 -14.15 4.51
CA ASP A 160 -45.14 -14.27 5.65
C ASP A 160 -46.36 -15.08 5.23
N ARG A 161 -46.47 -16.32 5.74
CA ARG A 161 -47.76 -17.03 5.76
C ARG A 161 -48.06 -17.63 7.12
N SER A 162 -48.90 -16.87 7.81
CA SER A 162 -49.76 -17.13 8.96
C SER A 162 -50.40 -18.52 9.05
N THR A 163 -50.74 -18.91 10.31
CA THR A 163 -51.88 -19.75 10.77
C THR A 163 -51.82 -21.25 10.43
N TYR A 164 -51.96 -22.21 11.34
CA TYR A 164 -52.86 -22.37 12.51
C TYR A 164 -52.18 -23.23 13.59
#